data_AF-A0A523EN26-F1
#
_entry.id   AF-A0A523EN26-F1
#
_cell.length_a   1.000
_cell.length_b   1.000
_cell.length_c   1.000
_cell.angle_alpha   90.00
_cell.angle_beta   90.00
_cell.angle_gamma   90.00
#
_symmetry.space_group_name_H-M   'P 1'
#
loop_
_entity.id
_entity.type
_entity.pdbx_description
1 polymer ?
#
loop_
_entity_poly.entity_id
_entity_poly.type
_entity_poly.pdbx_seq_one_letter_code
_entity_poly.pdbx_strand_id
1 'polypeptide(L)'
;DTQELCWADADGDTFGSTSTTTSVDLDCLDAGESGNDLDCDDTDAAINPAATEGVADGVDQDCDTQELCWADADGDTFGSTSTTTSVDLDCLDAGESGNDLDCDDAIATCTTDCTTDVDSDSTPDCADGCLDADGDNFGVAGGAGNTCTGVDCDDNNMAINPGASEICDDMIDNDCDGLVDLADVMDCGQMVTECQTLGNDPSGQLDQDVWTFTGSMGEDVTLTLTAQGNGVGNAQLLLVAAIAGVDFSVVDTSSLPNGFSATLPADGEYRIGVIEQPPGALISGPIFSGDYCFTLDASQGGSTTLTPTASVE
;
A
#
# COMPACT_ATOMS: atom_id res chain seq x y z
N ASP A 1 79.70 39.85 -8.15
CA ASP A 1 78.50 39.02 -8.03
C ASP A 1 77.41 39.76 -8.78
N THR A 2 76.97 39.24 -9.91
CA THR A 2 75.98 39.88 -10.81
C THR A 2 74.87 38.90 -11.18
N GLN A 3 74.63 37.91 -10.32
CA GLN A 3 73.56 36.92 -10.50
C GLN A 3 72.72 36.92 -9.24
N GLU A 4 71.41 36.97 -9.43
CA GLU A 4 70.38 36.82 -8.41
C GLU A 4 69.69 35.46 -8.63
N LEU A 5 69.14 34.88 -7.57
CA LEU A 5 68.31 33.68 -7.69
C LEU A 5 66.86 34.13 -7.69
N CYS A 6 66.15 33.78 -8.76
CA CYS A 6 64.71 33.97 -8.92
C CYS A 6 64.00 32.63 -8.82
N TRP A 7 62.68 32.63 -8.65
CA TRP A 7 61.88 31.41 -8.76
C TRP A 7 61.70 31.04 -10.23
N ALA A 8 61.66 29.75 -10.53
CA ALA A 8 61.39 29.26 -11.89
C ALA A 8 59.91 29.46 -12.21
N ASP A 9 59.62 29.94 -13.41
CA ASP A 9 58.27 30.14 -13.98
C ASP A 9 58.24 29.43 -15.34
N ALA A 10 57.88 28.14 -15.35
CA ALA A 10 58.07 27.30 -16.52
C ALA A 10 56.97 27.44 -17.59
N ASP A 11 55.78 27.89 -17.20
CA ASP A 11 54.63 28.10 -18.09
C ASP A 11 54.38 29.57 -18.48
N GLY A 12 55.02 30.51 -17.79
CA GLY A 12 55.05 31.94 -18.12
C GLY A 12 53.85 32.73 -17.61
N ASP A 13 53.24 32.32 -16.50
CA ASP A 13 52.06 32.98 -15.92
C ASP A 13 52.37 34.04 -14.85
N THR A 14 53.66 34.26 -14.56
CA THR A 14 54.23 35.19 -13.58
C THR A 14 54.25 34.72 -12.11
N PHE A 15 53.69 33.55 -11.82
CA PHE A 15 53.93 32.82 -10.58
C PHE A 15 55.06 31.81 -10.82
N GLY A 16 55.68 31.34 -9.75
CA GLY A 16 56.80 30.43 -9.88
C GLY A 16 56.79 29.37 -8.79
N SER A 17 57.53 28.29 -9.03
CA SER A 17 57.65 27.20 -8.07
C SER A 17 58.71 27.45 -6.99
N THR A 18 58.78 26.53 -6.04
CA THR A 18 59.90 26.44 -5.08
C THR A 18 61.26 26.12 -5.71
N SER A 19 61.32 25.89 -7.03
CA SER A 19 62.58 25.75 -7.77
C SER A 19 63.15 27.12 -8.10
N THR A 20 64.47 27.27 -8.01
CA THR A 20 65.13 28.55 -8.34
C THR A 20 65.88 28.49 -9.66
N THR A 21 65.88 29.59 -10.41
CA THR A 21 66.70 29.83 -11.60
C THR A 21 67.64 31.03 -11.39
N THR A 22 68.69 31.16 -12.21
CA THR A 22 69.66 32.27 -12.10
C THR A 22 69.29 33.41 -13.04
N SER A 23 69.03 34.59 -12.48
CA SER A 23 68.83 35.83 -13.24
C SER A 23 70.16 36.46 -13.67
N VAL A 24 70.15 37.07 -14.86
CA VAL A 24 71.33 37.66 -15.52
C VAL A 24 71.47 39.17 -15.28
N ASP A 25 70.41 39.85 -14.85
CA ASP A 25 70.36 41.31 -14.72
C ASP A 25 69.82 41.83 -13.36
N LEU A 26 69.61 40.92 -12.39
CA LEU A 26 69.19 41.22 -11.01
C LEU A 26 67.74 41.74 -10.91
N ASP A 27 66.90 41.35 -11.85
CA ASP A 27 65.45 41.32 -11.63
C ASP A 27 64.89 39.96 -12.03
N CYS A 28 63.68 39.65 -11.54
CA CYS A 28 63.00 38.36 -11.76
C CYS A 28 61.79 38.57 -12.67
N LEU A 29 62.00 39.28 -13.78
CA LEU A 29 60.95 39.64 -14.74
C LEU A 29 61.18 39.03 -16.13
N ASP A 30 62.32 38.37 -16.33
CA ASP A 30 62.64 37.68 -17.57
C ASP A 30 61.79 36.40 -17.72
N ALA A 31 61.62 35.95 -18.96
CA ALA A 31 60.86 34.72 -19.23
C ALA A 31 61.54 33.50 -18.59
N GLY A 32 60.77 32.70 -17.86
CA GLY A 32 61.31 31.61 -17.06
C GLY A 32 61.56 31.98 -15.60
N GLU A 33 61.32 33.24 -15.20
CA GLU A 33 61.62 33.78 -13.88
C GLU A 33 60.39 34.43 -13.23
N SER A 34 60.18 34.15 -11.94
CA SER A 34 59.19 34.82 -11.10
C SER A 34 59.80 35.39 -9.82
N GLY A 35 59.16 36.46 -9.33
CA GLY A 35 59.47 37.08 -8.05
C GLY A 35 58.83 36.39 -6.83
N ASN A 36 58.04 35.34 -7.00
CA ASN A 36 57.37 34.61 -5.92
C ASN A 36 57.34 33.09 -6.17
N ASP A 37 57.13 32.30 -5.11
CA ASP A 37 57.08 30.82 -5.11
C ASP A 37 55.66 30.27 -4.87
N LEU A 38 54.63 30.98 -5.34
CA LEU A 38 53.23 30.69 -5.00
C LEU A 38 52.53 29.74 -5.98
N ASP A 39 53.22 29.28 -7.03
CA ASP A 39 52.67 28.36 -8.02
C ASP A 39 52.73 26.90 -7.54
N CYS A 40 51.58 26.24 -7.56
CA CYS A 40 51.43 24.84 -7.18
C CYS A 40 51.58 23.84 -8.36
N ASP A 41 51.47 24.28 -9.62
CA ASP A 41 51.82 23.52 -10.82
C ASP A 41 52.44 24.42 -11.91
N ASP A 42 53.75 24.65 -11.75
CA ASP A 42 54.66 25.41 -12.64
C ASP A 42 54.79 24.84 -14.08
N THR A 43 53.92 23.92 -14.47
CA THR A 43 53.81 23.41 -15.84
C THR A 43 52.49 23.75 -16.52
N ASP A 44 51.54 24.35 -15.80
CA ASP A 44 50.22 24.74 -16.28
C ASP A 44 49.83 26.16 -15.82
N ALA A 45 49.93 27.12 -16.75
CA ALA A 45 49.60 28.53 -16.52
C ALA A 45 48.14 28.82 -16.09
N ALA A 46 47.29 27.79 -16.02
CA ALA A 46 45.95 27.87 -15.47
C ALA A 46 45.89 27.57 -13.96
N ILE A 47 46.98 27.13 -13.34
CA ILE A 47 47.08 26.75 -11.93
C ILE A 47 48.04 27.70 -11.23
N ASN A 48 47.50 28.72 -10.57
CA ASN A 48 48.25 29.74 -9.83
C ASN A 48 47.31 30.56 -8.94
N PRO A 49 47.82 31.33 -7.95
CA PRO A 49 46.99 32.12 -7.04
C PRO A 49 46.04 33.18 -7.63
N ALA A 50 46.10 33.43 -8.94
CA ALA A 50 45.16 34.32 -9.63
C ALA A 50 44.16 33.56 -10.53
N ALA A 51 44.25 32.24 -10.59
CA ALA A 51 43.31 31.39 -11.31
C ALA A 51 41.92 31.44 -10.68
N THR A 52 40.95 30.87 -11.38
CA THR A 52 39.57 30.76 -10.91
C THR A 52 39.26 29.28 -10.76
N GLU A 53 38.67 28.94 -9.62
CA GLU A 53 38.34 27.56 -9.30
C GLU A 53 37.34 26.96 -10.30
N GLY A 54 37.68 25.76 -10.81
CA GLY A 54 36.77 24.88 -11.50
C GLY A 54 35.72 24.35 -10.53
N VAL A 55 34.52 24.00 -11.04
CA VAL A 55 33.51 23.43 -10.14
C VAL A 55 33.61 21.90 -10.17
N ALA A 56 33.93 21.32 -9.02
CA ALA A 56 34.00 19.90 -8.77
C ALA A 56 34.91 19.13 -9.75
N ASP A 57 36.04 19.73 -10.15
CA ASP A 57 37.01 19.07 -11.03
C ASP A 57 38.21 18.46 -10.29
N GLY A 58 38.34 18.75 -8.98
CA GLY A 58 39.29 18.15 -8.07
C GLY A 58 40.72 18.65 -8.28
N VAL A 59 40.86 19.87 -8.81
CA VAL A 59 42.13 20.52 -9.12
C VAL A 59 42.16 21.85 -8.39
N ASP A 60 43.14 22.05 -7.51
CA ASP A 60 43.38 23.32 -6.81
C ASP A 60 43.92 24.37 -7.80
N GLN A 61 43.06 25.11 -8.51
CA GLN A 61 43.55 26.05 -9.51
C GLN A 61 44.17 27.28 -8.88
N ASP A 62 43.63 27.78 -7.76
CA ASP A 62 44.14 29.00 -7.11
C ASP A 62 45.17 28.76 -5.98
N CYS A 63 45.66 27.53 -5.87
CA CYS A 63 46.70 27.12 -4.93
C CYS A 63 46.38 27.47 -3.46
N ASP A 64 45.09 27.49 -3.10
CA ASP A 64 44.61 27.84 -1.77
C ASP A 64 44.15 26.60 -0.96
N THR A 65 44.23 25.41 -1.57
CA THR A 65 43.89 24.09 -1.03
C THR A 65 42.40 23.82 -0.83
N GLN A 66 41.54 24.71 -1.31
CA GLN A 66 40.08 24.53 -1.33
C GLN A 66 39.63 24.17 -2.75
N GLU A 67 38.41 23.65 -2.86
CA GLU A 67 37.75 23.37 -4.13
C GLU A 67 36.37 24.05 -4.13
N LEU A 68 35.86 24.37 -5.32
CA LEU A 68 34.50 24.84 -5.49
C LEU A 68 33.58 23.66 -5.84
N CYS A 69 32.70 23.26 -4.93
CA CYS A 69 31.78 22.14 -5.11
C CYS A 69 30.36 22.60 -5.43
N TRP A 70 29.50 21.69 -5.89
CA TRP A 70 28.06 21.93 -5.93
C TRP A 70 27.48 21.83 -4.52
N ALA A 71 26.49 22.66 -4.20
CA ALA A 71 25.80 22.58 -2.92
C ALA A 71 24.82 21.40 -2.92
N ASP A 72 24.84 20.60 -1.86
CA ASP A 72 23.95 19.45 -1.60
C ASP A 72 23.25 19.66 -0.25
N ALA A 73 22.10 20.33 -0.27
CA ALA A 73 21.46 20.81 0.95
C ALA A 73 20.65 19.72 1.69
N ASP A 74 20.24 18.65 1.02
CA ASP A 74 19.51 17.53 1.64
C ASP A 74 20.36 16.28 1.90
N GLY A 75 21.58 16.23 1.37
CA GLY A 75 22.59 15.22 1.65
C GLY A 75 22.43 13.92 0.87
N ASP A 76 21.81 13.96 -0.30
CA ASP A 76 21.55 12.78 -1.13
C ASP A 76 22.64 12.49 -2.18
N THR A 77 23.70 13.32 -2.21
CA THR A 77 24.85 13.32 -3.13
C THR A 77 24.61 13.91 -4.52
N PHE A 78 23.42 14.41 -4.81
CA PHE A 78 23.12 15.20 -5.99
C PHE A 78 23.10 16.68 -5.58
N GLY A 79 23.84 17.52 -6.31
CA GLY A 79 23.92 18.94 -5.99
C GLY A 79 23.04 19.78 -6.88
N SER A 80 22.71 20.98 -6.42
CA SER A 80 22.09 22.01 -7.26
C SER A 80 23.10 22.75 -8.11
N THR A 81 22.60 23.64 -8.98
CA THR A 81 23.44 24.61 -9.73
C THR A 81 24.09 25.70 -8.86
N SER A 82 23.89 25.67 -7.54
CA SER A 82 24.57 26.56 -6.60
C SER A 82 25.90 25.95 -6.19
N THR A 83 26.90 26.80 -5.94
CA THR A 83 28.23 26.32 -5.50
C THR A 83 28.50 26.64 -4.03
N THR A 84 29.36 25.84 -3.41
CA THR A 84 29.90 26.00 -2.05
C THR A 84 31.40 25.72 -2.06
N THR A 85 32.15 26.32 -1.13
CA THR A 85 33.60 26.08 -1.01
C THR A 85 33.85 24.90 -0.08
N SER A 86 34.61 23.90 -0.55
CA SER A 86 35.12 22.77 0.23
C SER A 86 36.46 23.11 0.88
N VAL A 87 36.80 22.41 1.96
CA VAL A 87 38.08 22.57 2.67
C VAL A 87 39.19 21.67 2.14
N ASP A 88 38.87 20.78 1.20
CA ASP A 88 39.81 19.97 0.45
C ASP A 88 39.34 19.84 -1.01
N LEU A 89 40.04 19.00 -1.79
CA LEU A 89 39.82 18.86 -3.23
C LEU A 89 38.80 17.79 -3.60
N ASP A 90 38.04 17.29 -2.63
CA ASP A 90 36.90 16.42 -2.90
C ASP A 90 35.58 17.07 -2.47
N CYS A 91 34.53 16.75 -3.22
CA CYS A 91 33.18 17.26 -3.01
C CYS A 91 32.32 16.17 -2.37
N LEU A 92 32.82 15.57 -1.29
CA LEU A 92 32.19 14.44 -0.60
C LEU A 92 31.78 14.78 0.85
N ASP A 93 32.12 15.97 1.33
CA ASP A 93 31.73 16.42 2.66
C ASP A 93 30.23 16.76 2.72
N ALA A 94 29.70 16.85 3.95
CA ALA A 94 28.29 17.13 4.14
C ALA A 94 27.94 18.55 3.66
N GLY A 95 26.99 18.65 2.74
CA GLY A 95 26.64 19.92 2.10
C GLY A 95 27.22 20.07 0.68
N GLU A 96 27.97 19.08 0.20
CA GLU A 96 28.74 19.16 -1.04
C GLU A 96 28.41 18.00 -1.99
N SER A 97 28.43 18.29 -3.29
CA SER A 97 28.29 17.29 -4.35
C SER A 97 29.25 17.55 -5.50
N GLY A 98 29.64 16.45 -6.15
CA GLY A 98 30.42 16.46 -7.38
C GLY A 98 29.60 16.63 -8.67
N ASN A 99 28.28 16.87 -8.59
CA ASN A 99 27.42 17.07 -9.77
C ASN A 99 26.26 18.04 -9.50
N ASP A 100 25.72 18.64 -10.57
CA ASP A 100 24.63 19.63 -10.55
C ASP A 100 23.28 19.05 -11.02
N LEU A 101 23.04 17.77 -10.76
CA LEU A 101 21.91 17.04 -11.34
C LEU A 101 20.63 17.09 -10.50
N ASP A 102 20.68 17.70 -9.31
CA ASP A 102 19.52 17.78 -8.43
C ASP A 102 18.50 18.82 -8.92
N CYS A 103 17.26 18.37 -9.12
CA CYS A 103 16.15 19.22 -9.51
C CYS A 103 15.39 19.82 -8.31
N ASP A 104 15.53 19.28 -7.10
CA ASP A 104 15.02 19.85 -5.84
C ASP A 104 15.92 19.50 -4.63
N ASP A 105 16.98 20.29 -4.49
CA ASP A 105 18.02 20.28 -3.44
C ASP A 105 17.52 20.44 -1.98
N ALA A 106 16.20 20.47 -1.78
CA ALA A 106 15.59 20.45 -0.46
C ALA A 106 14.94 19.11 -0.12
N ILE A 107 14.88 18.17 -1.07
CA ILE A 107 14.16 16.90 -0.98
C ILE A 107 15.03 15.77 -1.55
N ALA A 108 15.69 15.03 -0.66
CA ALA A 108 16.66 13.94 -0.95
C ALA A 108 16.14 12.77 -1.81
N THR A 109 14.85 12.76 -2.13
CA THR A 109 14.21 11.75 -2.97
C THR A 109 13.98 12.27 -4.39
N CYS A 110 14.06 13.59 -4.60
CA CYS A 110 13.81 14.33 -5.82
C CYS A 110 15.12 14.71 -6.54
N THR A 111 15.91 13.70 -6.91
CA THR A 111 17.21 13.88 -7.58
C THR A 111 17.11 14.41 -9.02
N THR A 112 17.03 13.53 -10.01
CA THR A 112 17.07 13.92 -11.44
C THR A 112 15.69 14.05 -12.09
N ASP A 113 14.63 13.69 -11.35
CA ASP A 113 13.23 13.79 -11.79
C ASP A 113 12.35 14.32 -10.65
N CYS A 114 11.84 15.53 -10.85
CA CYS A 114 10.94 16.24 -9.96
C CYS A 114 9.61 16.57 -10.64
N THR A 115 9.31 15.90 -11.76
CA THR A 115 8.19 16.28 -12.63
C THR A 115 7.23 15.14 -12.90
N THR A 116 7.67 13.89 -12.73
CA THR A 116 6.74 12.76 -12.75
C THR A 116 5.78 12.88 -11.57
N ASP A 117 4.51 12.75 -11.90
CA ASP A 117 3.35 12.91 -11.03
C ASP A 117 2.30 11.93 -11.59
N VAL A 118 2.32 10.70 -11.08
CA VAL A 118 1.50 9.58 -11.58
C VAL A 118 0.03 9.79 -11.23
N ASP A 119 -0.25 10.30 -10.04
CA ASP A 119 -1.60 10.45 -9.51
C ASP A 119 -2.21 11.83 -9.81
N SER A 120 -1.41 12.74 -10.37
CA SER A 120 -1.79 14.09 -10.80
C SER A 120 -2.29 14.98 -9.66
N ASP A 121 -1.83 14.74 -8.43
CA ASP A 121 -2.18 15.53 -7.24
C ASP A 121 -1.38 16.85 -7.12
N SER A 122 -0.42 17.06 -8.04
CA SER A 122 0.56 18.17 -8.07
C SER A 122 1.73 18.06 -7.10
N THR A 123 1.87 16.92 -6.43
CA THR A 123 3.02 16.47 -5.65
C THR A 123 3.83 15.53 -6.55
N PRO A 124 5.08 15.85 -6.89
CA PRO A 124 5.89 14.93 -7.66
C PRO A 124 6.09 13.60 -6.92
N ASP A 125 6.11 12.48 -7.64
CA ASP A 125 6.22 11.12 -7.06
C ASP A 125 7.38 11.02 -6.07
N CYS A 126 8.49 11.70 -6.37
CA CYS A 126 9.68 11.72 -5.53
C CYS A 126 9.42 12.33 -4.14
N ALA A 127 8.57 13.36 -4.05
CA ALA A 127 8.21 14.05 -2.81
C ALA A 127 6.94 13.46 -2.16
N ASP A 128 6.29 12.51 -2.82
CA ASP A 128 5.04 11.93 -2.37
C ASP A 128 5.24 10.68 -1.50
N GLY A 129 4.44 10.56 -0.45
CA GLY A 129 4.37 9.37 0.40
C GLY A 129 3.31 8.36 -0.04
N CYS A 130 2.33 8.75 -0.86
CA CYS A 130 1.28 7.87 -1.34
C CYS A 130 0.73 8.36 -2.68
N LEU A 131 1.01 7.60 -3.73
CA LEU A 131 0.44 7.83 -5.05
C LEU A 131 -0.99 7.29 -5.04
N ASP A 132 -1.97 8.19 -5.01
CA ASP A 132 -3.42 7.93 -4.79
C ASP A 132 -4.25 8.86 -5.71
N ALA A 133 -4.58 8.36 -6.90
CA ALA A 133 -5.10 9.22 -7.97
C ALA A 133 -6.61 9.49 -7.85
N ASP A 134 -7.34 8.69 -7.08
CA ASP A 134 -8.77 8.90 -6.83
C ASP A 134 -9.11 9.48 -5.46
N GLY A 135 -8.13 9.53 -4.55
CA GLY A 135 -8.17 10.23 -3.27
C GLY A 135 -8.85 9.44 -2.15
N ASP A 136 -8.78 8.11 -2.17
CA ASP A 136 -9.37 7.24 -1.15
C ASP A 136 -8.42 6.79 -0.02
N ASN A 137 -7.15 7.22 -0.09
CA ASN A 137 -6.01 6.91 0.79
C ASN A 137 -5.45 5.49 0.65
N PHE A 138 -5.80 4.78 -0.41
CA PHE A 138 -5.16 3.56 -0.88
C PHE A 138 -4.38 3.87 -2.15
N GLY A 139 -3.34 3.08 -2.43
CA GLY A 139 -2.45 3.39 -3.54
C GLY A 139 -1.10 2.73 -3.39
N VAL A 140 -0.09 3.29 -4.06
CA VAL A 140 1.27 2.77 -4.03
C VAL A 140 2.23 3.75 -3.37
N ALA A 141 3.31 3.23 -2.80
CA ALA A 141 4.33 4.05 -2.15
C ALA A 141 5.03 4.97 -3.17
N GLY A 142 5.15 6.26 -2.82
CA GLY A 142 5.96 7.22 -3.54
C GLY A 142 7.43 7.24 -3.09
N GLY A 143 8.17 8.25 -3.53
CA GLY A 143 9.58 8.45 -3.20
C GLY A 143 9.82 8.88 -1.75
N ALA A 144 8.88 9.60 -1.14
CA ALA A 144 8.99 10.07 0.24
C ALA A 144 8.50 9.05 1.29
N GLY A 145 8.19 7.82 0.87
CA GLY A 145 7.87 6.69 1.74
C GLY A 145 6.57 5.99 1.36
N ASN A 146 5.96 5.31 2.34
CA ASN A 146 4.66 4.66 2.16
C ASN A 146 3.71 5.14 3.27
N THR A 147 2.87 6.11 2.93
CA THR A 147 1.80 6.62 3.79
C THR A 147 0.41 6.10 3.39
N CYS A 148 0.31 5.29 2.35
CA CYS A 148 -0.95 4.66 1.95
C CYS A 148 -1.45 3.68 3.00
N THR A 149 -2.78 3.53 3.09
CA THR A 149 -3.41 2.57 4.01
C THR A 149 -3.24 1.12 3.53
N GLY A 150 -3.18 0.93 2.21
CA GLY A 150 -3.01 -0.36 1.54
C GLY A 150 -2.82 -0.15 0.03
N VAL A 151 -2.65 -1.24 -0.70
CA VAL A 151 -2.52 -1.20 -2.16
C VAL A 151 -3.90 -1.16 -2.79
N ASP A 152 -4.13 -0.16 -3.63
CA ASP A 152 -5.35 -0.07 -4.43
C ASP A 152 -5.23 -0.89 -5.73
N CYS A 153 -6.29 -1.63 -6.06
CA CYS A 153 -6.42 -2.38 -7.30
C CYS A 153 -7.06 -1.58 -8.44
N ASP A 154 -7.76 -0.47 -8.16
CA ASP A 154 -8.26 0.47 -9.17
C ASP A 154 -8.16 1.93 -8.72
N ASP A 155 -6.96 2.48 -8.89
CA ASP A 155 -6.53 3.87 -8.63
C ASP A 155 -7.25 4.94 -9.49
N ASN A 156 -8.41 4.63 -10.07
CA ASN A 156 -9.27 5.58 -10.77
C ASN A 156 -10.70 5.58 -10.21
N ASN A 157 -10.96 4.83 -9.13
CA ASN A 157 -12.27 4.62 -8.58
C ASN A 157 -12.25 4.38 -7.06
N MET A 158 -12.44 5.46 -6.31
CA MET A 158 -12.51 5.51 -4.83
C MET A 158 -13.49 4.55 -4.12
N ALA A 159 -14.29 3.80 -4.88
CA ALA A 159 -15.20 2.78 -4.38
C ALA A 159 -14.61 1.35 -4.46
N ILE A 160 -13.44 1.20 -5.06
CA ILE A 160 -12.70 -0.06 -5.19
C ILE A 160 -11.40 0.13 -4.42
N ASN A 161 -11.28 -0.50 -3.25
CA ASN A 161 -10.09 -0.43 -2.41
C ASN A 161 -10.16 -1.44 -1.26
N PRO A 162 -9.04 -1.75 -0.57
CA PRO A 162 -9.02 -2.65 0.59
C PRO A 162 -9.96 -2.37 1.76
N GLY A 163 -10.62 -1.20 1.80
CA GLY A 163 -11.60 -0.84 2.81
C GLY A 163 -13.06 -0.91 2.33
N ALA A 164 -13.29 -1.22 1.06
CA ALA A 164 -14.62 -1.31 0.46
C ALA A 164 -15.34 -2.59 0.87
N SER A 165 -16.61 -2.71 0.47
CA SER A 165 -17.39 -3.94 0.62
C SER A 165 -17.62 -4.55 -0.76
N GLU A 166 -17.50 -5.86 -0.85
CA GLU A 166 -17.70 -6.60 -2.10
C GLU A 166 -19.15 -6.49 -2.62
N ILE A 167 -19.29 -6.26 -3.93
CA ILE A 167 -20.55 -6.26 -4.67
C ILE A 167 -20.66 -7.54 -5.48
N CYS A 168 -21.44 -8.47 -4.97
CA CYS A 168 -21.40 -9.89 -5.37
C CYS A 168 -21.95 -10.28 -6.74
N ASP A 169 -22.25 -9.31 -7.60
CA ASP A 169 -22.83 -9.54 -8.92
C ASP A 169 -22.32 -8.59 -10.02
N ASP A 170 -21.23 -7.87 -9.77
CA ASP A 170 -20.68 -6.87 -10.69
C ASP A 170 -19.40 -7.32 -11.44
N MET A 171 -18.81 -8.46 -11.06
CA MET A 171 -17.57 -9.02 -11.62
C MET A 171 -16.33 -8.16 -11.39
N ILE A 172 -16.32 -7.36 -10.33
CA ILE A 172 -15.21 -6.54 -9.87
C ILE A 172 -14.77 -7.05 -8.49
N ASP A 173 -13.46 -6.99 -8.23
CA ASP A 173 -12.89 -7.16 -6.89
C ASP A 173 -12.98 -5.79 -6.22
N ASN A 174 -14.05 -5.51 -5.48
CA ASN A 174 -14.27 -4.17 -4.93
C ASN A 174 -13.39 -3.93 -3.70
N ASP A 175 -13.06 -4.96 -2.94
CA ASP A 175 -12.25 -4.83 -1.73
C ASP A 175 -10.77 -5.24 -1.90
N CYS A 176 -10.33 -5.43 -3.14
CA CYS A 176 -8.95 -5.70 -3.53
C CYS A 176 -8.28 -6.88 -2.78
N ASP A 177 -9.05 -7.88 -2.37
CA ASP A 177 -8.53 -9.06 -1.69
C ASP A 177 -8.03 -10.15 -2.68
N GLY A 178 -8.30 -9.94 -3.97
CA GLY A 178 -7.92 -10.82 -5.08
C GLY A 178 -9.00 -11.84 -5.48
N LEU A 179 -10.18 -11.78 -4.87
CA LEU A 179 -11.37 -12.56 -5.19
C LEU A 179 -12.42 -11.67 -5.86
N VAL A 180 -13.41 -12.30 -6.50
CA VAL A 180 -14.45 -11.58 -7.26
C VAL A 180 -15.76 -12.32 -7.07
N ASP A 181 -16.81 -11.62 -6.67
CA ASP A 181 -18.18 -12.14 -6.56
C ASP A 181 -18.23 -13.51 -5.82
N LEU A 182 -18.80 -14.53 -6.48
CA LEU A 182 -18.94 -15.91 -6.01
C LEU A 182 -17.61 -16.63 -5.74
N ALA A 183 -16.48 -16.10 -6.21
CA ALA A 183 -15.17 -16.59 -5.81
C ALA A 183 -14.78 -16.07 -4.41
N ASP A 184 -15.32 -14.92 -4.01
CA ASP A 184 -15.22 -14.36 -2.67
C ASP A 184 -16.33 -14.87 -1.76
N VAL A 185 -16.20 -16.11 -1.35
CA VAL A 185 -17.17 -16.75 -0.46
C VAL A 185 -17.22 -16.13 0.94
N MET A 186 -16.22 -15.34 1.32
CA MET A 186 -16.15 -14.71 2.64
C MET A 186 -17.02 -13.47 2.69
N ASP A 187 -16.95 -12.62 1.66
CA ASP A 187 -17.69 -11.36 1.61
C ASP A 187 -19.03 -11.48 0.85
N CYS A 188 -19.13 -12.39 -0.13
CA CYS A 188 -20.36 -12.63 -0.90
C CYS A 188 -21.23 -13.79 -0.44
N GLY A 189 -20.84 -14.43 0.66
CA GLY A 189 -21.64 -15.47 1.28
C GLY A 189 -21.30 -16.89 0.86
N GLN A 190 -21.51 -17.80 1.81
CA GLN A 190 -21.33 -19.23 1.60
C GLN A 190 -22.70 -19.94 1.57
N MET A 191 -22.96 -20.81 0.61
CA MET A 191 -24.05 -21.79 0.76
C MET A 191 -23.63 -22.85 1.79
N VAL A 192 -24.24 -22.83 2.98
CA VAL A 192 -23.98 -23.82 4.03
C VAL A 192 -25.12 -24.82 4.06
N THR A 193 -24.79 -26.10 3.93
CA THR A 193 -25.77 -27.20 4.03
C THR A 193 -25.47 -28.05 5.26
N GLU A 194 -26.45 -28.17 6.14
CA GLU A 194 -26.40 -28.96 7.36
C GLU A 194 -27.39 -30.11 7.27
N CYS A 195 -26.98 -31.30 7.68
CA CYS A 195 -27.79 -32.51 7.63
C CYS A 195 -27.88 -33.15 9.01
N GLN A 196 -29.10 -33.44 9.46
CA GLN A 196 -29.39 -34.03 10.77
C GLN A 196 -30.52 -35.06 10.68
N THR A 197 -30.87 -35.66 11.81
CA THR A 197 -32.01 -36.56 11.93
C THR A 197 -33.06 -35.90 12.80
N LEU A 198 -34.28 -35.79 12.28
CA LEU A 198 -35.46 -35.34 13.01
C LEU A 198 -36.40 -36.53 13.19
N GLY A 199 -37.12 -36.68 14.30
CA GLY A 199 -37.92 -37.90 14.54
C GLY A 199 -37.38 -38.81 15.61
N ASN A 200 -36.33 -38.43 16.33
CA ASN A 200 -35.56 -39.31 17.20
C ASN A 200 -35.75 -39.03 18.70
N ASP A 201 -36.43 -37.94 19.08
CA ASP A 201 -36.59 -37.54 20.49
C ASP A 201 -37.25 -38.65 21.34
N PRO A 202 -36.50 -39.29 22.27
CA PRO A 202 -37.02 -40.36 23.11
C PRO A 202 -37.99 -39.88 24.20
N SER A 203 -38.15 -38.56 24.37
CA SER A 203 -39.04 -37.92 25.34
C SER A 203 -40.52 -37.91 24.91
N GLY A 204 -40.78 -38.09 23.61
CA GLY A 204 -42.13 -38.04 23.02
C GLY A 204 -42.71 -36.63 22.90
N GLN A 205 -41.86 -35.60 22.99
CA GLN A 205 -42.18 -34.23 22.56
C GLN A 205 -41.90 -34.08 21.07
N LEU A 206 -42.32 -32.94 20.48
CA LEU A 206 -41.95 -32.64 19.10
C LEU A 206 -40.46 -32.32 19.05
N ASP A 207 -39.75 -33.04 18.20
CA ASP A 207 -38.34 -32.80 17.94
C ASP A 207 -38.14 -31.47 17.20
N GLN A 208 -37.10 -30.73 17.57
CA GLN A 208 -36.75 -29.46 16.95
C GLN A 208 -35.24 -29.23 16.95
N ASP A 209 -34.70 -29.04 15.76
CA ASP A 209 -33.33 -28.63 15.59
C ASP A 209 -33.29 -27.13 15.34
N VAL A 210 -32.49 -26.41 16.13
CA VAL A 210 -32.38 -24.95 16.04
C VAL A 210 -30.93 -24.55 15.79
N TRP A 211 -30.72 -23.70 14.80
CA TRP A 211 -29.45 -23.04 14.51
C TRP A 211 -29.56 -21.54 14.74
N THR A 212 -28.43 -20.93 15.07
CA THR A 212 -28.25 -19.48 15.16
C THR A 212 -27.26 -19.01 14.12
N PHE A 213 -27.50 -17.84 13.54
CA PHE A 213 -26.51 -17.11 12.75
C PHE A 213 -26.68 -15.60 13.00
N THR A 214 -25.64 -14.83 12.72
CA THR A 214 -25.67 -13.37 12.75
C THR A 214 -25.89 -12.87 11.33
N GLY A 215 -26.91 -12.04 11.12
CA GLY A 215 -27.22 -11.47 9.82
C GLY A 215 -27.16 -9.94 9.83
N SER A 216 -27.00 -9.37 8.65
CA SER A 216 -26.92 -7.93 8.41
C SER A 216 -28.25 -7.38 7.87
N MET A 217 -28.60 -6.15 8.23
CA MET A 217 -29.78 -5.47 7.71
C MET A 217 -29.70 -5.35 6.19
N GLY A 218 -30.73 -5.82 5.49
CA GLY A 218 -30.78 -5.82 4.03
C GLY A 218 -30.16 -7.07 3.39
N GLU A 219 -29.59 -7.99 4.17
CA GLU A 219 -29.10 -9.27 3.67
C GLU A 219 -30.27 -10.12 3.16
N ASP A 220 -30.18 -10.56 1.91
CA ASP A 220 -31.09 -11.56 1.35
C ASP A 220 -30.60 -12.96 1.74
N VAL A 221 -31.50 -13.74 2.35
CA VAL A 221 -31.27 -15.13 2.71
C VAL A 221 -32.25 -16.05 1.99
N THR A 222 -31.77 -17.21 1.55
CA THR A 222 -32.59 -18.30 1.01
C THR A 222 -32.36 -19.57 1.83
N LEU A 223 -33.46 -20.12 2.33
CA LEU A 223 -33.48 -21.35 3.10
C LEU A 223 -34.23 -22.44 2.34
N THR A 224 -33.62 -23.61 2.23
CA THR A 224 -34.26 -24.80 1.64
C THR A 224 -34.13 -25.98 2.58
N LEU A 225 -35.12 -26.86 2.61
CA LEU A 225 -35.16 -28.05 3.44
C LEU A 225 -35.62 -29.24 2.60
N THR A 226 -34.87 -30.34 2.71
CA THR A 226 -35.04 -31.53 1.89
C THR A 226 -34.95 -32.79 2.74
N ALA A 227 -35.85 -33.76 2.49
CA ALA A 227 -35.75 -35.09 3.09
C ALA A 227 -34.62 -35.89 2.43
N GLN A 228 -33.88 -36.67 3.22
CA GLN A 228 -32.78 -37.53 2.75
C GLN A 228 -33.13 -39.00 2.98
N GLY A 229 -32.68 -39.91 2.11
CA GLY A 229 -32.67 -41.36 2.36
C GLY A 229 -33.93 -41.96 3.01
N ASN A 230 -33.90 -42.08 4.34
CA ASN A 230 -34.94 -42.63 5.22
C ASN A 230 -35.99 -41.61 5.73
N GLY A 231 -35.82 -40.33 5.47
CA GLY A 231 -36.68 -39.21 5.87
C GLY A 231 -38.05 -39.27 5.19
N VAL A 232 -39.12 -39.36 6.00
CA VAL A 232 -40.50 -39.42 5.52
C VAL A 232 -41.40 -38.55 6.36
N GLY A 233 -42.25 -37.75 5.72
CA GLY A 233 -43.26 -36.91 6.37
C GLY A 233 -43.06 -35.43 6.08
N ASN A 234 -43.70 -34.58 6.88
CA ASN A 234 -43.61 -33.12 6.74
C ASN A 234 -42.92 -32.50 7.95
N ALA A 235 -41.98 -31.59 7.69
CA ALA A 235 -41.29 -30.77 8.67
C ALA A 235 -41.50 -29.28 8.34
N GLN A 236 -41.48 -28.42 9.36
CA GLN A 236 -41.55 -26.97 9.20
C GLN A 236 -40.15 -26.38 9.15
N LEU A 237 -39.94 -25.43 8.24
CA LEU A 237 -38.76 -24.58 8.21
C LEU A 237 -39.17 -23.19 8.67
N LEU A 238 -38.50 -22.68 9.70
CA LEU A 238 -38.80 -21.41 10.35
C LEU A 238 -37.53 -20.55 10.43
N LEU A 239 -37.64 -19.26 10.15
CA LEU A 239 -36.63 -18.24 10.43
C LEU A 239 -37.24 -17.19 11.34
N VAL A 240 -36.56 -16.81 12.43
CA VAL A 240 -37.03 -15.79 13.38
C VAL A 240 -35.89 -14.85 13.76
N ALA A 241 -36.17 -13.55 13.90
CA ALA A 241 -35.22 -12.61 14.50
C ALA A 241 -35.18 -12.79 16.03
N ALA A 242 -33.99 -13.00 16.59
CA ALA A 242 -33.74 -13.03 18.03
C ALA A 242 -33.25 -11.65 18.54
N ILE A 243 -33.78 -10.58 17.97
CA ILE A 243 -33.32 -9.20 18.19
C ILE A 243 -34.39 -8.42 18.96
N ALA A 244 -33.99 -7.73 20.02
CA ALA A 244 -34.93 -7.00 20.89
C ALA A 244 -35.66 -5.89 20.11
N GLY A 245 -36.99 -6.00 20.03
CA GLY A 245 -37.84 -5.00 19.36
C GLY A 245 -38.04 -5.21 17.85
N VAL A 246 -37.47 -6.28 17.28
CA VAL A 246 -37.67 -6.67 15.88
C VAL A 246 -38.70 -7.80 15.82
N ASP A 247 -39.83 -7.56 15.16
CA ASP A 247 -40.87 -8.58 14.91
C ASP A 247 -40.71 -9.12 13.48
N PHE A 248 -40.02 -10.24 13.35
CA PHE A 248 -39.74 -10.89 12.08
C PHE A 248 -39.74 -12.41 12.22
N SER A 249 -40.59 -13.06 11.44
CA SER A 249 -40.60 -14.50 11.28
C SER A 249 -41.09 -14.91 9.90
N VAL A 250 -40.42 -15.86 9.27
CA VAL A 250 -40.85 -16.49 8.02
C VAL A 250 -40.93 -17.98 8.25
N VAL A 251 -42.03 -18.60 7.83
CA VAL A 251 -42.24 -20.04 7.99
C VAL A 251 -42.73 -20.64 6.68
N ASP A 252 -42.12 -21.73 6.26
CA ASP A 252 -42.68 -22.62 5.25
C ASP A 252 -43.13 -23.92 5.90
N THR A 253 -44.38 -24.26 5.63
CA THR A 253 -45.02 -25.46 6.13
C THR A 253 -45.36 -26.40 4.97
N SER A 254 -45.08 -26.07 3.72
CA SER A 254 -45.42 -26.93 2.58
C SER A 254 -44.74 -28.31 2.66
N SER A 255 -45.27 -29.29 1.92
CA SER A 255 -44.68 -30.64 1.87
C SER A 255 -43.24 -30.58 1.35
N LEU A 256 -42.35 -31.39 1.92
CA LEU A 256 -40.95 -31.43 1.51
C LEU A 256 -40.77 -31.83 0.02
N PRO A 257 -39.80 -31.25 -0.70
CA PRO A 257 -38.90 -30.19 -0.26
C PRO A 257 -39.61 -28.84 -0.12
N ASN A 258 -39.24 -28.06 0.90
CA ASN A 258 -39.83 -26.75 1.18
C ASN A 258 -38.74 -25.69 1.42
N GLY A 259 -39.09 -24.41 1.45
CA GLY A 259 -38.12 -23.32 1.54
C GLY A 259 -38.69 -21.95 1.21
N PHE A 260 -37.92 -20.91 1.51
CA PHE A 260 -38.29 -19.51 1.30
C PHE A 260 -37.06 -18.62 1.13
N SER A 261 -37.26 -17.44 0.57
CA SER A 261 -36.29 -16.35 0.57
C SER A 261 -36.86 -15.16 1.35
N ALA A 262 -35.99 -14.43 2.05
CA ALA A 262 -36.38 -13.25 2.83
C ALA A 262 -35.21 -12.27 2.96
N THR A 263 -35.53 -10.98 3.05
CA THR A 263 -34.56 -9.92 3.37
C THR A 263 -34.58 -9.65 4.87
N LEU A 264 -33.41 -9.64 5.52
CA LEU A 264 -33.28 -9.44 6.96
C LEU A 264 -33.55 -7.96 7.33
N PRO A 265 -34.43 -7.67 8.30
CA PRO A 265 -34.83 -6.30 8.60
C PRO A 265 -33.88 -5.51 9.52
N ALA A 266 -32.89 -6.15 10.14
CA ALA A 266 -32.01 -5.53 11.13
C ALA A 266 -30.72 -6.34 11.33
N ASP A 267 -29.67 -5.71 11.84
CA ASP A 267 -28.45 -6.42 12.24
C ASP A 267 -28.70 -7.21 13.54
N GLY A 268 -28.21 -8.45 13.60
CA GLY A 268 -28.15 -9.22 14.85
C GLY A 268 -28.38 -10.73 14.70
N GLU A 269 -28.74 -11.39 15.80
CA GLU A 269 -28.93 -12.85 15.84
C GLU A 269 -30.28 -13.26 15.23
N TYR A 270 -30.24 -14.24 14.34
CA TYR A 270 -31.38 -14.92 13.75
C TYR A 270 -31.35 -16.41 14.11
N ARG A 271 -32.53 -17.03 14.13
CA ARG A 271 -32.70 -18.45 14.46
C ARG A 271 -33.42 -19.18 13.34
N ILE A 272 -32.84 -20.29 12.91
CA ILE A 272 -33.45 -21.23 11.97
C ILE A 272 -33.94 -22.42 12.77
N GLY A 273 -35.21 -22.78 12.63
CA GLY A 273 -35.81 -23.96 13.25
C GLY A 273 -36.26 -24.95 12.18
N VAL A 274 -35.83 -26.20 12.32
CA VAL A 274 -36.41 -27.35 11.61
C VAL A 274 -37.19 -28.15 12.63
N ILE A 275 -38.52 -28.17 12.47
CA ILE A 275 -39.44 -28.61 13.53
C ILE A 275 -40.37 -29.69 13.00
N GLU A 276 -40.56 -30.75 13.78
CA GLU A 276 -41.58 -31.75 13.50
C GLU A 276 -42.98 -31.18 13.53
N GLN A 277 -43.83 -31.67 12.64
CA GLN A 277 -45.22 -31.24 12.64
C GLN A 277 -46.11 -32.06 13.57
N PRO A 278 -46.83 -31.45 14.52
CA PRO A 278 -47.81 -32.18 15.31
C PRO A 278 -49.00 -32.64 14.45
N PRO A 279 -49.58 -33.82 14.74
CA PRO A 279 -50.81 -34.27 14.09
C PRO A 279 -51.94 -33.25 14.28
N GLY A 280 -52.46 -32.69 13.19
CA GLY A 280 -53.56 -31.72 13.22
C GLY A 280 -53.14 -30.24 13.12
N ALA A 281 -51.86 -29.95 12.89
CA ALA A 281 -51.43 -28.66 12.34
C ALA A 281 -52.07 -28.41 10.95
N LEU A 282 -51.96 -27.19 10.40
CA LEU A 282 -52.67 -26.67 9.20
C LEU A 282 -52.42 -27.44 7.88
N ILE A 283 -51.80 -28.62 7.94
CA ILE A 283 -51.40 -29.47 6.83
C ILE A 283 -51.59 -30.93 7.21
N SER A 284 -52.26 -31.64 6.31
CA SER A 284 -52.52 -33.07 6.38
C SER A 284 -51.26 -33.84 5.95
N GLY A 285 -50.64 -34.59 6.86
CA GLY A 285 -49.55 -35.50 6.52
C GLY A 285 -48.97 -36.25 7.72
N PRO A 286 -48.12 -37.26 7.49
CA PRO A 286 -47.39 -37.91 8.57
C PRO A 286 -46.35 -36.94 9.16
N ILE A 287 -46.15 -37.05 10.49
CA ILE A 287 -45.04 -36.37 11.20
C ILE A 287 -43.74 -36.80 10.52
N PHE A 288 -42.82 -35.85 10.30
CA PHE A 288 -41.51 -36.18 9.76
C PHE A 288 -40.75 -37.12 10.69
N SER A 289 -40.03 -38.08 10.11
CA SER A 289 -39.08 -38.92 10.81
C SER A 289 -38.00 -39.40 9.85
N GLY A 290 -36.74 -39.30 10.27
CA GLY A 290 -35.54 -39.71 9.53
C GLY A 290 -34.63 -38.53 9.21
N ASP A 291 -33.79 -38.69 8.20
CA ASP A 291 -32.71 -37.76 7.90
C ASP A 291 -33.20 -36.64 6.98
N TYR A 292 -32.68 -35.43 7.18
CA TYR A 292 -32.93 -34.28 6.35
C TYR A 292 -31.65 -33.46 6.16
N CYS A 293 -31.67 -32.56 5.18
CA CYS A 293 -30.70 -31.48 5.09
C CYS A 293 -31.43 -30.16 4.87
N PHE A 294 -30.95 -29.09 5.52
CA PHE A 294 -31.31 -27.74 5.15
C PHE A 294 -30.08 -26.99 4.60
N THR A 295 -30.33 -26.04 3.72
CA THR A 295 -29.31 -25.14 3.18
C THR A 295 -29.68 -23.71 3.52
N LEU A 296 -28.72 -22.96 4.05
CA LEU A 296 -28.76 -21.50 4.20
C LEU A 296 -27.81 -20.90 3.15
N ASP A 297 -28.38 -20.09 2.28
CA ASP A 297 -27.68 -19.21 1.35
C ASP A 297 -27.91 -17.77 1.80
N ALA A 298 -26.84 -16.99 1.98
CA ALA A 298 -26.90 -15.68 2.62
C ALA A 298 -25.96 -14.71 1.91
N SER A 299 -26.52 -13.64 1.33
CA SER A 299 -25.82 -12.74 0.39
C SER A 299 -24.75 -11.82 1.00
N GLN A 300 -24.58 -11.80 2.32
CA GLN A 300 -23.59 -10.96 3.01
C GLN A 300 -22.86 -11.75 4.10
N GLY A 301 -22.59 -13.04 3.84
CA GLY A 301 -21.75 -13.83 4.74
C GLY A 301 -22.43 -14.36 6.01
N GLY A 302 -23.71 -14.06 6.27
CA GLY A 302 -24.39 -14.46 7.50
C GLY A 302 -24.35 -15.97 7.77
N SER A 303 -24.32 -16.78 6.69
CA SER A 303 -24.20 -18.23 6.74
C SER A 303 -22.89 -18.75 7.35
N THR A 304 -21.80 -17.98 7.31
CA THR A 304 -20.49 -18.38 7.88
C THR A 304 -20.52 -18.47 9.41
N THR A 305 -21.49 -17.80 10.04
CA THR A 305 -21.67 -17.77 11.50
C THR A 305 -22.67 -18.82 12.01
N LEU A 306 -23.16 -19.68 11.12
CA LEU A 306 -24.16 -20.69 11.43
C LEU A 306 -23.64 -21.66 12.49
N THR A 307 -24.39 -21.80 13.59
CA THR A 307 -24.01 -22.62 14.74
C THR A 307 -25.22 -23.42 15.24
N PRO A 308 -25.09 -24.73 15.51
CA PRO A 308 -26.17 -25.51 16.10
C PRO A 308 -26.36 -25.11 17.57
N THR A 309 -27.61 -25.07 18.02
CA THR A 309 -27.93 -24.94 19.45
C THR A 309 -27.93 -26.32 20.12
N ALA A 310 -28.10 -26.36 21.44
CA ALA A 310 -28.16 -27.60 22.21
C ALA A 310 -29.38 -28.49 21.89
N SER A 311 -30.32 -28.04 21.07
CA SER A 311 -31.46 -28.85 20.64
C SER A 311 -31.17 -29.70 19.41
N VAL A 312 -30.05 -29.48 18.72
CA VAL A 312 -29.65 -30.28 17.56
C VAL A 312 -29.06 -31.61 18.05
N GLU A 313 -29.70 -32.74 17.71
CA GLU A 313 -29.33 -34.10 18.15
C GLU A 313 -28.55 -34.93 17.13
#